data_AF-A0A495BH69-F1
#
_entry.id   AF-A0A495BH69-F1
#
_cell.length_a   1.000
_cell.length_b   1.000
_cell.length_c   1.000
_cell.angle_alpha   90.00
_cell.angle_beta   90.00
_cell.angle_gamma   90.00
#
_symmetry.space_group_name_H-M   'P 1'
#
loop_
_entity.id
_entity.type
_entity.pdbx_description
1 polymer ?
#
loop_
_entity_poly.entity_id
_entity_poly.type
_entity_poly.pdbx_seq_one_letter_code
_entity_poly.pdbx_strand_id
1 'polypeptide(L)'
;WLRVAMPSAGAGWGHQFIPRLGQEVLVDFIEGDIDRPIITGTLYNGSHPPPAFSGAGSLPGNHTLSGIKSKEHHGGQYNELLFDDTPNEVRAKLSSEHGKTQLNQGYLTHPRADGKAEPRGDGFELRTDRHGAIRAGHGLLLTTEAQPAAGGKQLARDGAQSQLDAALALAQSLADTATAQLADTLETGPTEIKPDNGKGANKADGHLQHHAAALRAWEAGSNTDKEGKSAAQGKGSAQAGQQPLMILSARAGLAATTDNSLTLAAGSNIDQVAQRDLNQTSGRRWLHNVGQHISLFVAGVKDKVSLKLIAAKGKVQLQAQSDAMELTADKDVTVTSCKDSITIAAKEEILLNVGGGAYIRMAGGNIEVHCPGTVSVKGAEHNLSGPASLKTAPISMPLPQDMVRYSQKLDWPDFPLAWLPFSNAFKSSSLLESQQLAPLRASPSQAETASATSRTEEKLTHMLMLNANWQMEEGVADWEEHTKDETDDPDSI
;
A
#
# COMPACT_ATOMS: atom_id res chain seq x y z
N TRP A 1 -44.09 48.48 -15.00
CA TRP A 1 -42.71 47.97 -15.06
C TRP A 1 -42.15 48.30 -16.43
N LEU A 2 -40.89 48.71 -16.53
CA LEU A 2 -40.24 49.05 -17.80
C LEU A 2 -39.40 47.86 -18.27
N ARG A 3 -39.38 47.62 -19.58
CA ARG A 3 -38.44 46.65 -20.18
C ARG A 3 -37.04 47.24 -20.16
N VAL A 4 -36.03 46.38 -20.06
CA VAL A 4 -34.61 46.76 -20.08
C VAL A 4 -33.97 46.15 -21.31
N ALA A 5 -33.37 46.97 -22.16
CA ALA A 5 -32.54 46.52 -23.26
C ALA A 5 -31.26 45.88 -22.72
N MET A 6 -30.89 44.73 -23.28
CA MET A 6 -29.70 43.96 -22.88
C MET A 6 -28.77 43.83 -24.10
N PRO A 7 -27.44 43.68 -23.91
CA PRO A 7 -26.50 43.52 -25.03
C PRO A 7 -26.87 42.39 -26.00
N SER A 8 -27.52 41.33 -25.50
CA SER A 8 -28.21 40.34 -26.32
C SER A 8 -29.43 39.80 -25.57
N ALA A 9 -30.51 39.51 -26.30
CA ALA A 9 -31.76 38.97 -25.76
C ALA A 9 -32.43 38.03 -26.77
N GLY A 10 -32.77 36.81 -26.33
CA GLY A 10 -33.50 35.83 -27.13
C GLY A 10 -34.30 34.87 -26.25
N ALA A 11 -35.03 33.93 -26.88
CA ALA A 11 -35.85 32.95 -26.17
C ALA A 11 -34.96 31.95 -25.40
N GLY A 12 -34.68 32.23 -24.12
CA GLY A 12 -33.87 31.37 -23.25
C GLY A 12 -32.35 31.59 -23.32
N TRP A 13 -31.88 32.66 -23.97
CA TRP A 13 -30.46 33.00 -24.08
C TRP A 13 -30.25 34.52 -24.13
N GLY A 14 -29.10 35.01 -23.66
CA GLY A 14 -28.76 36.44 -23.66
C GLY A 14 -28.12 36.91 -22.36
N HIS A 15 -28.09 38.23 -22.15
CA HIS A 15 -27.60 38.87 -20.92
C HIS A 15 -28.75 39.22 -19.97
N GLN A 16 -28.50 39.18 -18.66
CA GLN A 16 -29.49 39.56 -17.65
C GLN A 16 -28.86 40.38 -16.51
N PHE A 17 -28.94 41.70 -16.62
CA PHE A 17 -28.47 42.65 -15.60
C PHE A 17 -29.59 43.63 -15.24
N ILE A 18 -30.53 43.20 -14.40
CA ILE A 18 -31.65 44.04 -13.99
C ILE A 18 -31.15 45.17 -13.08
N PRO A 19 -31.44 46.45 -13.40
CA PRO A 19 -31.10 47.57 -12.53
C PRO A 19 -31.72 47.40 -11.14
N ARG A 20 -30.95 47.74 -10.10
CA ARG A 20 -31.36 47.68 -8.69
C ARG A 20 -31.83 49.05 -8.20
N LEU A 21 -32.61 49.06 -7.13
CA LEU A 21 -33.08 50.29 -6.48
C LEU A 21 -31.90 51.25 -6.22
N GLY A 22 -32.08 52.52 -6.59
CA GLY A 22 -31.08 53.58 -6.47
C GLY A 22 -30.19 53.79 -7.70
N GLN A 23 -30.16 52.85 -8.66
CA GLN A 23 -29.40 53.03 -9.90
C GLN A 23 -30.13 53.99 -10.85
N GLU A 24 -29.36 54.86 -11.49
CA GLU A 24 -29.84 55.75 -12.53
C GLU A 24 -29.92 55.02 -13.86
N VAL A 25 -31.07 55.15 -14.54
CA VAL A 25 -31.36 54.48 -15.82
C VAL A 25 -31.64 55.52 -16.89
N LEU A 26 -31.17 55.26 -18.10
CA LEU A 26 -31.59 55.99 -19.29
C LEU A 26 -32.85 55.33 -19.85
N VAL A 27 -33.91 56.13 -20.02
CA VAL A 27 -35.16 55.68 -20.63
C VAL A 27 -35.30 56.31 -22.00
N ASP A 28 -35.55 55.48 -23.00
CA ASP A 28 -35.92 55.87 -24.35
C ASP A 28 -37.34 55.41 -24.65
N PHE A 29 -37.93 55.95 -25.70
CA PHE A 29 -39.32 55.69 -26.09
C PHE A 29 -39.34 55.15 -27.51
N ILE A 30 -39.90 53.95 -27.68
CA ILE A 30 -39.94 53.30 -29.00
C ILE A 30 -40.74 54.20 -29.95
N GLU A 31 -40.11 54.65 -31.04
CA GLU A 31 -40.69 55.58 -32.02
C GLU A 31 -41.10 56.95 -31.44
N GLY A 32 -40.55 57.32 -30.27
CA GLY A 32 -40.89 58.56 -29.56
C GLY A 32 -42.24 58.50 -28.83
N ASP A 33 -42.89 57.33 -28.76
CA ASP A 33 -44.16 57.13 -28.08
C ASP A 33 -43.97 57.04 -26.55
N ILE A 34 -44.48 58.02 -25.82
CA ILE A 34 -44.38 58.12 -24.36
C ILE A 34 -45.01 56.93 -23.63
N ASP A 35 -45.96 56.23 -24.26
CA ASP A 35 -46.62 55.04 -23.70
C ASP A 35 -45.81 53.75 -23.94
N ARG A 36 -44.69 53.82 -24.68
CA ARG A 36 -43.79 52.67 -24.97
C ARG A 36 -42.35 52.89 -24.48
N PRO A 37 -42.14 53.22 -23.19
CA PRO A 37 -40.82 53.39 -22.62
C PRO A 37 -40.03 52.08 -22.53
N ILE A 38 -38.72 52.19 -22.72
CA ILE A 38 -37.74 51.13 -22.53
C ILE A 38 -36.47 51.70 -21.89
N ILE A 39 -35.92 51.00 -20.90
CA ILE A 39 -34.62 51.34 -20.33
C ILE A 39 -33.54 50.89 -21.32
N THR A 40 -32.68 51.80 -21.76
CA THR A 40 -31.61 51.53 -22.75
C THR A 40 -30.23 51.37 -22.13
N GLY A 41 -30.06 51.79 -20.88
CA GLY A 41 -28.81 51.62 -20.14
C GLY A 41 -28.90 52.13 -18.70
N THR A 42 -27.83 51.91 -17.94
CA THR A 42 -27.62 52.45 -16.59
C THR A 42 -26.42 53.39 -16.59
N LEU A 43 -26.49 54.46 -15.82
CA LEU A 43 -25.46 55.49 -15.77
C LEU A 43 -24.76 55.50 -14.40
N TYR A 44 -23.47 55.79 -14.42
CA TYR A 44 -22.73 56.19 -13.22
C TYR A 44 -22.97 57.68 -12.95
N ASN A 45 -23.01 58.06 -11.68
CA ASN A 45 -23.20 59.44 -11.24
C ASN A 45 -22.35 59.73 -9.98
N GLY A 46 -22.47 60.91 -9.39
CA GLY A 46 -21.68 61.31 -8.24
C GLY A 46 -21.84 60.42 -6.99
N SER A 47 -22.99 59.76 -6.82
CA SER A 47 -23.23 58.82 -5.71
C SER A 47 -22.95 57.35 -6.09
N HIS A 48 -22.92 57.05 -7.38
CA HIS A 48 -22.66 55.72 -7.93
C HIS A 48 -21.50 55.81 -8.95
N PRO A 49 -20.24 55.87 -8.51
CA PRO A 49 -19.10 55.95 -9.41
C PRO A 49 -18.86 54.62 -10.15
N PRO A 50 -18.06 54.64 -11.24
CA PRO A 50 -17.57 53.43 -11.87
C PRO A 50 -16.91 52.47 -10.86
N PRO A 51 -16.98 51.15 -11.07
CA PRO A 51 -16.49 50.16 -10.12
C PRO A 51 -14.96 50.27 -9.96
N ALA A 52 -14.51 50.34 -8.71
CA ALA A 52 -13.13 50.04 -8.38
C ALA A 52 -12.92 48.52 -8.43
N PHE A 53 -12.17 48.06 -9.43
CA PHE A 53 -11.79 46.65 -9.56
C PHE A 53 -10.84 46.23 -8.44
N SER A 54 -10.96 44.99 -7.97
CA SER A 54 -10.19 44.44 -6.84
C SER A 54 -10.27 45.24 -5.52
N GLY A 55 -11.22 46.18 -5.40
CA GLY A 55 -11.38 47.03 -4.23
C GLY A 55 -10.28 48.06 -4.02
N ALA A 56 -9.45 48.36 -5.03
CA ALA A 56 -8.34 49.30 -4.94
C ALA A 56 -8.29 50.24 -6.15
N GLY A 57 -7.79 51.46 -5.90
CA GLY A 57 -7.67 52.52 -6.90
C GLY A 57 -9.01 53.03 -7.44
N SER A 58 -8.92 54.00 -8.34
CA SER A 58 -10.07 54.61 -9.01
C SER A 58 -9.67 55.14 -10.39
N LEU A 59 -10.66 55.59 -11.15
CA LEU A 59 -10.39 56.37 -12.35
C LEU A 59 -9.92 57.79 -11.95
N PRO A 60 -9.03 58.42 -12.76
CA PRO A 60 -8.46 57.93 -14.01
C PRO A 60 -7.22 57.03 -13.85
N GLY A 61 -6.71 56.83 -12.64
CA GLY A 61 -5.49 56.06 -12.39
C GLY A 61 -5.53 54.64 -12.96
N ASN A 62 -6.65 53.94 -12.80
CA ASN A 62 -6.85 52.56 -13.26
C ASN A 62 -7.58 52.47 -14.62
N HIS A 63 -7.29 53.37 -15.55
CA HIS A 63 -7.95 53.42 -16.87
C HIS A 63 -7.66 52.21 -17.78
N THR A 64 -6.62 51.43 -17.48
CA THR A 64 -6.28 50.18 -18.19
C THR A 64 -7.05 48.96 -17.67
N LEU A 65 -7.89 49.12 -16.65
CA LEU A 65 -8.72 48.04 -16.11
C LEU A 65 -10.12 48.07 -16.72
N SER A 66 -10.61 46.91 -17.13
CA SER A 66 -11.97 46.73 -17.65
C SER A 66 -12.60 45.43 -17.17
N GLY A 67 -13.93 45.32 -17.18
CA GLY A 67 -14.60 44.08 -16.77
C GLY A 67 -15.98 44.27 -16.16
N ILE A 68 -16.41 43.24 -15.41
CA ILE A 68 -17.72 43.16 -14.77
C ILE A 68 -17.52 42.95 -13.27
N LYS A 69 -18.04 43.86 -12.45
CA LYS A 69 -18.08 43.71 -10.99
C LYS A 69 -19.53 43.66 -10.53
N SER A 70 -19.93 42.54 -9.94
CA SER A 70 -21.25 42.41 -9.32
C SER A 70 -21.25 42.97 -7.90
N LYS A 71 -22.41 42.96 -7.24
CA LYS A 71 -22.54 43.25 -5.81
C LYS A 71 -23.48 42.23 -5.19
N GLU A 72 -23.14 41.73 -4.02
CA GLU A 72 -24.00 40.87 -3.20
C GLU A 72 -25.33 41.57 -2.94
N HIS A 73 -26.42 40.81 -2.96
CA HIS A 73 -27.73 41.34 -2.65
C HIS A 73 -27.88 41.47 -1.12
N HIS A 74 -28.14 42.68 -0.62
CA HIS A 74 -28.17 43.00 0.82
C HIS A 74 -26.88 42.67 1.59
N GLY A 75 -25.73 42.60 0.90
CA GLY A 75 -24.44 42.33 1.51
C GLY A 75 -23.30 43.16 0.93
N GLY A 76 -22.09 42.88 1.38
CA GLY A 76 -20.87 43.63 1.05
C GLY A 76 -19.95 42.94 0.04
N GLN A 77 -20.19 41.66 -0.26
CA GLN A 77 -19.35 40.88 -1.16
C GLN A 77 -19.61 41.20 -2.64
N TYR A 78 -18.75 40.70 -3.51
CA TYR A 78 -18.89 40.85 -4.95
C TYR A 78 -18.23 39.68 -5.70
N ASN A 79 -18.63 39.52 -6.95
CA ASN A 79 -17.88 38.73 -7.94
C ASN A 79 -17.31 39.69 -8.98
N GLU A 80 -16.21 39.29 -9.61
CA GLU A 80 -15.48 40.14 -10.53
C GLU A 80 -14.87 39.31 -11.67
N LEU A 81 -15.15 39.72 -12.90
CA LEU A 81 -14.35 39.42 -14.08
C LEU A 81 -13.56 40.70 -14.40
N LEU A 82 -12.24 40.62 -14.42
CA LEU A 82 -11.34 41.76 -14.64
C LEU A 82 -10.34 41.42 -15.75
N PHE A 83 -10.15 42.37 -16.66
CA PHE A 83 -9.07 42.43 -17.65
C PHE A 83 -8.19 43.63 -17.33
N ASP A 84 -6.88 43.42 -17.32
CA ASP A 84 -5.88 44.47 -17.11
C ASP A 84 -5.03 44.55 -18.37
N ASP A 85 -5.23 45.61 -19.15
CA ASP A 85 -4.55 45.83 -20.45
C ASP A 85 -3.29 46.69 -20.29
N THR A 86 -2.75 46.77 -19.07
CA THR A 86 -1.52 47.53 -18.82
C THR A 86 -0.36 46.93 -19.65
N PRO A 87 0.39 47.75 -20.42
CA PRO A 87 1.46 47.24 -21.28
C PRO A 87 2.48 46.37 -20.53
N ASN A 88 2.78 45.19 -21.09
CA ASN A 88 3.66 44.17 -20.50
C ASN A 88 3.17 43.54 -19.18
N GLU A 89 1.96 43.86 -18.72
CA GLU A 89 1.36 43.35 -17.49
C GLU A 89 -0.05 42.79 -17.73
N VAL A 90 -0.28 42.27 -18.95
CA VAL A 90 -1.60 41.79 -19.37
C VAL A 90 -2.05 40.61 -18.53
N ARG A 91 -3.25 40.70 -17.96
CA ARG A 91 -3.85 39.61 -17.18
C ARG A 91 -5.37 39.59 -17.26
N ALA A 92 -5.92 38.43 -16.90
CA ALA A 92 -7.34 38.24 -16.66
C ALA A 92 -7.57 37.61 -15.28
N LYS A 93 -8.66 37.99 -14.63
CA LYS A 93 -9.07 37.45 -13.33
C LYS A 93 -10.57 37.18 -13.31
N LEU A 94 -10.95 35.99 -12.86
CA LEU A 94 -12.30 35.66 -12.43
C LEU A 94 -12.27 35.38 -10.93
N SER A 95 -13.04 36.12 -10.14
CA SER A 95 -12.98 36.05 -8.68
C SER A 95 -14.33 36.19 -8.00
N SER A 96 -14.44 35.54 -6.84
CA SER A 96 -15.49 35.74 -5.85
C SER A 96 -14.86 36.18 -4.53
N GLU A 97 -15.46 37.16 -3.86
CA GLU A 97 -15.02 37.59 -2.54
C GLU A 97 -15.16 36.45 -1.50
N HIS A 98 -16.07 35.51 -1.73
CA HIS A 98 -16.28 34.37 -0.85
C HIS A 98 -15.05 33.43 -0.83
N GLY A 99 -14.36 33.41 0.31
CA GLY A 99 -13.10 32.68 0.48
C GLY A 99 -12.01 33.17 -0.47
N LYS A 100 -12.16 34.38 -1.02
CA LYS A 100 -11.29 34.95 -2.05
C LYS A 100 -11.00 33.91 -3.14
N THR A 101 -12.04 33.26 -3.66
CA THR A 101 -11.89 32.18 -4.65
C THR A 101 -11.60 32.78 -6.02
N GLN A 102 -10.49 32.41 -6.66
CA GLN A 102 -10.01 33.09 -7.88
C GLN A 102 -9.37 32.14 -8.88
N LEU A 103 -9.63 32.40 -10.17
CA LEU A 103 -8.77 32.02 -11.28
C LEU A 103 -8.08 33.28 -11.80
N ASN A 104 -6.76 33.32 -11.72
CA ASN A 104 -5.94 34.40 -12.22
C ASN A 104 -5.04 33.89 -13.36
N GLN A 105 -4.86 34.67 -14.42
CA GLN A 105 -4.12 34.28 -15.63
C GLN A 105 -3.28 35.45 -16.17
N GLY A 106 -2.07 35.19 -16.63
CA GLY A 106 -1.13 36.19 -17.18
C GLY A 106 -0.20 36.76 -16.10
N TYR A 107 0.08 38.06 -16.18
CA TYR A 107 0.95 38.75 -15.23
C TYR A 107 0.24 39.00 -13.89
N LEU A 108 0.47 38.14 -12.90
CA LEU A 108 -0.23 38.20 -11.62
C LEU A 108 0.32 39.35 -10.79
N THR A 109 -0.54 40.27 -10.37
CA THR A 109 -0.19 41.37 -9.47
C THR A 109 -1.15 41.48 -8.29
N HIS A 110 -0.72 42.17 -7.23
CA HIS A 110 -1.64 42.72 -6.22
C HIS A 110 -2.63 43.72 -6.85
N PRO A 111 -3.70 44.13 -6.15
CA PRO A 111 -4.63 45.12 -6.68
C PRO A 111 -3.92 46.40 -7.15
N ARG A 112 -4.22 46.85 -8.37
CA ARG A 112 -3.62 48.05 -8.96
C ARG A 112 -4.20 49.31 -8.31
N ALA A 113 -3.36 50.26 -7.96
CA ALA A 113 -3.75 51.58 -7.48
C ALA A 113 -2.95 52.64 -8.24
N ASP A 114 -3.64 53.68 -8.74
CA ASP A 114 -3.04 54.77 -9.50
C ASP A 114 -2.16 54.30 -10.67
N GLY A 115 -2.62 53.26 -11.37
CA GLY A 115 -1.92 52.67 -12.52
C GLY A 115 -0.77 51.74 -12.16
N LYS A 116 -0.44 51.57 -10.88
CA LYS A 116 0.69 50.75 -10.40
C LYS A 116 0.24 49.53 -9.62
N ALA A 117 0.94 48.41 -9.78
CA ALA A 117 0.68 47.19 -9.03
C ALA A 117 1.98 46.45 -8.74
N GLU A 118 2.08 45.84 -7.56
CA GLU A 118 3.22 44.98 -7.22
C GLU A 118 3.03 43.58 -7.83
N PRO A 119 4.02 43.03 -8.55
CA PRO A 119 3.97 41.67 -9.08
C PRO A 119 3.88 40.63 -7.96
N ARG A 120 3.12 39.55 -8.20
CA ARG A 120 2.98 38.41 -7.27
C ARG A 120 3.22 37.05 -7.92
N GLY A 121 3.30 36.98 -9.26
CA GLY A 121 3.54 35.74 -9.99
C GLY A 121 3.34 35.88 -11.50
N ASP A 122 3.59 34.79 -12.22
CA ASP A 122 3.43 34.68 -13.67
C ASP A 122 2.77 33.33 -14.00
N GLY A 123 2.00 33.27 -15.08
CA GLY A 123 1.27 32.08 -15.52
C GLY A 123 -0.18 32.07 -15.06
N PHE A 124 -0.58 31.07 -14.27
CA PHE A 124 -1.95 30.98 -13.77
C PHE A 124 -1.98 30.56 -12.30
N GLU A 125 -3.03 30.95 -11.61
CA GLU A 125 -3.30 30.54 -10.23
C GLU A 125 -4.78 30.24 -10.06
N LEU A 126 -5.09 29.05 -9.54
CA LEU A 126 -6.39 28.71 -8.99
C LEU A 126 -6.26 28.67 -7.46
N ARG A 127 -6.93 29.57 -6.75
CA ARG A 127 -6.84 29.70 -5.28
C ARG A 127 -8.18 29.82 -4.60
N THR A 128 -8.27 29.37 -3.36
CA THR A 128 -9.40 29.59 -2.45
C THR A 128 -8.95 29.39 -1.00
N ASP A 129 -9.59 30.08 -0.06
CA ASP A 129 -9.46 29.81 1.39
C ASP A 129 -10.43 28.69 1.84
N ARG A 130 -11.14 28.07 0.89
CA ARG A 130 -12.13 27.00 1.10
C ARG A 130 -11.66 25.69 0.45
N HIS A 131 -12.54 24.70 0.41
CA HIS A 131 -12.26 23.45 -0.28
C HIS A 131 -12.23 23.63 -1.81
N GLY A 132 -11.34 22.91 -2.48
CA GLY A 132 -11.25 22.84 -3.94
C GLY A 132 -11.38 21.41 -4.45
N ALA A 133 -11.88 21.25 -5.68
CA ALA A 133 -11.93 19.96 -6.35
C ALA A 133 -11.65 20.14 -7.85
N ILE A 134 -10.77 19.29 -8.39
CA ILE A 134 -10.57 19.12 -9.83
C ILE A 134 -11.07 17.71 -10.16
N ARG A 135 -12.10 17.61 -11.01
CA ARG A 135 -12.71 16.33 -11.40
C ARG A 135 -12.69 16.20 -12.91
N ALA A 136 -12.09 15.13 -13.41
CA ALA A 136 -12.04 14.82 -14.83
C ALA A 136 -12.37 13.33 -15.04
N GLY A 137 -13.57 13.05 -15.54
CA GLY A 137 -14.09 11.69 -15.70
C GLY A 137 -13.38 10.86 -16.77
N HIS A 138 -12.63 11.52 -17.65
CA HIS A 138 -11.74 10.90 -18.63
C HIS A 138 -10.27 11.10 -18.25
N GLY A 139 -9.98 11.34 -16.96
CA GLY A 139 -8.63 11.43 -16.39
C GLY A 139 -8.03 12.85 -16.35
N LEU A 140 -6.91 13.00 -15.62
CA LEU A 140 -6.22 14.27 -15.35
C LEU A 140 -4.71 14.15 -15.60
N LEU A 141 -4.15 15.03 -16.45
CA LEU A 141 -2.72 15.18 -16.66
C LEU A 141 -2.22 16.44 -15.93
N LEU A 142 -1.32 16.26 -14.96
CA LEU A 142 -0.59 17.36 -14.33
C LEU A 142 0.89 17.22 -14.72
N THR A 143 1.38 18.16 -15.53
CA THR A 143 2.71 18.04 -16.15
C THR A 143 3.49 19.34 -16.17
N THR A 144 4.83 19.24 -16.06
CA THR A 144 5.75 20.35 -16.35
C THR A 144 6.37 20.25 -17.75
N GLU A 145 5.91 19.31 -18.58
CA GLU A 145 6.30 19.21 -19.99
C GLU A 145 5.80 20.42 -20.77
N ALA A 146 6.73 21.16 -21.37
CA ALA A 146 6.42 22.40 -22.08
C ALA A 146 5.63 22.16 -23.36
N GLN A 147 4.58 22.96 -23.57
CA GLN A 147 3.81 23.06 -24.82
C GLN A 147 3.74 24.53 -25.25
N PRO A 148 4.84 25.10 -25.80
CA PRO A 148 4.90 26.52 -26.15
C PRO A 148 3.75 26.92 -27.08
N ALA A 149 3.13 28.06 -26.79
CA ALA A 149 2.00 28.61 -27.55
C ALA A 149 0.82 27.62 -27.75
N ALA A 150 0.67 26.62 -26.85
CA ALA A 150 -0.31 25.54 -26.98
C ALA A 150 -0.25 24.83 -28.36
N GLY A 151 0.96 24.69 -28.95
CA GLY A 151 1.14 24.15 -30.30
C GLY A 151 0.90 22.64 -30.45
N GLY A 152 0.83 21.89 -29.36
CA GLY A 152 0.51 20.47 -29.34
C GLY A 152 -0.91 20.16 -28.86
N LYS A 153 -1.23 18.87 -28.75
CA LYS A 153 -2.50 18.42 -28.17
C LYS A 153 -2.56 18.73 -26.67
N GLN A 154 -3.76 18.96 -26.14
CA GLN A 154 -4.00 19.17 -24.71
C GLN A 154 -3.43 18.03 -23.84
N LEU A 155 -3.51 16.78 -24.31
CA LEU A 155 -3.04 15.60 -23.59
C LEU A 155 -1.72 15.03 -24.15
N ALA A 156 -0.90 15.84 -24.84
CA ALA A 156 0.44 15.43 -25.26
C ALA A 156 1.30 15.06 -24.03
N ARG A 157 1.91 13.86 -24.05
CA ARG A 157 2.49 13.21 -22.86
C ARG A 157 3.61 12.22 -23.17
N ASP A 158 4.35 12.47 -24.24
CA ASP A 158 5.39 11.55 -24.73
C ASP A 158 6.48 11.29 -23.68
N GLY A 159 6.81 12.31 -22.87
CA GLY A 159 7.75 12.18 -21.76
C GLY A 159 7.25 11.20 -20.70
N ALA A 160 6.04 11.43 -20.19
CA ALA A 160 5.39 10.54 -19.22
C ALA A 160 5.24 9.10 -19.74
N GLN A 161 4.81 8.93 -20.99
CA GLN A 161 4.69 7.61 -21.63
C GLN A 161 6.04 6.90 -21.69
N SER A 162 7.10 7.61 -22.11
CA SER A 162 8.45 7.03 -22.22
C SER A 162 9.00 6.59 -20.86
N GLN A 163 8.75 7.36 -19.79
CA GLN A 163 9.15 6.99 -18.43
C GLN A 163 8.42 5.74 -17.95
N LEU A 164 7.12 5.64 -18.20
CA LEU A 164 6.32 4.48 -17.81
C LEU A 164 6.70 3.22 -18.61
N ASP A 165 6.95 3.36 -19.92
CA ASP A 165 7.46 2.27 -20.77
C ASP A 165 8.84 1.78 -20.28
N ALA A 166 9.73 2.69 -19.90
CA ALA A 166 11.05 2.33 -19.39
C ALA A 166 10.99 1.68 -18.00
N ALA A 167 10.06 2.11 -17.14
CA ALA A 167 9.81 1.46 -15.85
C ALA A 167 9.29 0.04 -16.04
N LEU A 168 8.33 -0.17 -16.96
CA LEU A 168 7.82 -1.49 -17.30
C LEU A 168 8.93 -2.41 -17.82
N ALA A 169 9.75 -1.92 -18.77
CA ALA A 169 10.84 -2.70 -19.34
C ALA A 169 11.88 -3.11 -18.29
N LEU A 170 12.23 -2.21 -17.36
CA LEU A 170 13.15 -2.51 -16.27
C LEU A 170 12.58 -3.57 -15.31
N ALA A 171 11.31 -3.40 -14.91
CA ALA A 171 10.63 -4.34 -14.03
C ALA A 171 10.57 -5.75 -14.66
N GLN A 172 10.21 -5.84 -15.94
CA GLN A 172 10.19 -7.12 -16.68
C GLN A 172 11.57 -7.75 -16.78
N SER A 173 12.59 -6.99 -17.18
CA SER A 173 13.95 -7.52 -17.34
C SER A 173 14.55 -8.04 -16.02
N LEU A 174 14.31 -7.34 -14.91
CA LEU A 174 14.76 -7.79 -13.59
C LEU A 174 13.96 -8.99 -13.10
N ALA A 175 12.64 -9.00 -13.33
CA ALA A 175 11.77 -10.13 -12.98
C ALA A 175 12.16 -11.41 -13.73
N ASP A 176 12.40 -11.34 -15.03
CA ASP A 176 12.85 -12.50 -15.83
C ASP A 176 14.14 -13.10 -15.28
N THR A 177 15.09 -12.23 -14.89
CA THR A 177 16.35 -12.65 -14.29
C THR A 177 16.15 -13.26 -12.90
N ALA A 178 15.26 -12.67 -12.09
CA ALA A 178 14.92 -13.15 -10.76
C ALA A 178 14.28 -14.54 -10.80
N THR A 179 13.25 -14.73 -11.64
CA THR A 179 12.58 -16.02 -11.84
C THR A 179 13.54 -17.09 -12.35
N ALA A 180 14.46 -16.75 -13.25
CA ALA A 180 15.50 -17.68 -13.71
C ALA A 180 16.48 -18.12 -12.59
N GLN A 181 16.56 -17.35 -11.50
CA GLN A 181 17.36 -17.64 -10.30
C GLN A 181 16.50 -18.06 -9.10
N LEU A 182 15.30 -18.62 -9.37
CA LEU A 182 14.39 -19.20 -8.37
C LEU A 182 13.77 -18.19 -7.39
N ALA A 183 13.89 -16.88 -7.65
CA ALA A 183 13.11 -15.88 -6.91
C ALA A 183 11.65 -15.82 -7.44
N ASP A 184 10.76 -15.16 -6.69
CA ASP A 184 9.35 -15.10 -7.05
C ASP A 184 9.13 -14.26 -8.30
N THR A 185 8.14 -14.66 -9.10
CA THR A 185 7.78 -13.99 -10.35
C THR A 185 7.02 -12.70 -10.04
N LEU A 186 7.44 -11.59 -10.65
CA LEU A 186 6.75 -10.31 -10.52
C LEU A 186 5.56 -10.20 -11.50
N GLU A 187 4.37 -9.88 -10.99
CA GLU A 187 3.16 -9.64 -11.79
C GLU A 187 3.16 -8.27 -12.49
N THR A 188 3.96 -8.13 -13.57
CA THR A 188 3.99 -6.89 -14.38
C THR A 188 2.97 -6.88 -15.53
N GLY A 189 2.50 -8.06 -15.93
CA GLY A 189 1.65 -8.30 -17.09
C GLY A 189 0.27 -8.86 -16.72
N PRO A 190 -0.52 -9.27 -17.72
CA PRO A 190 -1.88 -9.75 -17.49
C PRO A 190 -1.91 -11.08 -16.74
N THR A 191 -0.89 -11.92 -16.85
CA THR A 191 -0.88 -13.24 -16.20
C THR A 191 -0.69 -13.09 -14.70
N GLU A 192 -1.71 -13.49 -13.94
CA GLU A 192 -1.66 -13.54 -12.49
C GLU A 192 -0.56 -14.49 -11.99
N ILE A 193 0.06 -14.16 -10.86
CA ILE A 193 0.97 -15.04 -10.13
C ILE A 193 0.28 -15.50 -8.83
N LYS A 194 0.10 -16.81 -8.70
CA LYS A 194 -0.54 -17.44 -7.54
C LYS A 194 0.40 -17.52 -6.32
N PRO A 195 -0.11 -17.81 -5.12
CA PRO A 195 0.72 -18.08 -3.93
C PRO A 195 1.76 -19.21 -4.09
N ASP A 196 1.56 -20.15 -5.00
CA ASP A 196 2.55 -21.19 -5.31
C ASP A 196 3.60 -20.72 -6.35
N ASN A 197 3.66 -19.41 -6.63
CA ASN A 197 4.44 -18.78 -7.70
C ASN A 197 4.10 -19.29 -9.11
N GLY A 198 3.00 -20.05 -9.25
CA GLY A 198 2.49 -20.55 -10.52
C GLY A 198 1.69 -19.51 -11.30
N LYS A 199 1.53 -19.74 -12.61
CA LYS A 199 0.71 -18.87 -13.45
C LYS A 199 -0.78 -19.08 -13.19
N GLY A 200 -1.51 -17.98 -13.04
CA GLY A 200 -2.95 -17.90 -12.87
C GLY A 200 -3.68 -17.44 -14.13
N ALA A 201 -4.89 -16.93 -13.92
CA ALA A 201 -5.71 -16.40 -15.00
C ALA A 201 -5.14 -15.07 -15.49
N ASN A 202 -5.47 -14.69 -16.74
CA ASN A 202 -5.14 -13.36 -17.21
C ASN A 202 -6.14 -12.34 -16.63
N LYS A 203 -5.63 -11.29 -16.00
CA LYS A 203 -6.35 -10.09 -15.59
C LYS A 203 -6.32 -9.05 -16.71
N ALA A 204 -7.36 -8.22 -16.77
CA ALA A 204 -7.46 -7.15 -17.76
C ALA A 204 -6.75 -5.87 -17.32
N ASP A 205 -6.61 -5.66 -16.01
CA ASP A 205 -6.12 -4.45 -15.38
C ASP A 205 -5.38 -4.74 -14.06
N GLY A 206 -4.97 -3.67 -13.37
CA GLY A 206 -4.32 -3.75 -12.05
C GLY A 206 -2.82 -4.02 -12.09
N HIS A 207 -2.22 -4.17 -13.27
CA HIS A 207 -0.79 -4.43 -13.48
C HIS A 207 -0.09 -3.33 -14.29
N LEU A 208 1.23 -3.24 -14.19
CA LEU A 208 2.03 -2.15 -14.78
C LEU A 208 1.90 -2.05 -16.31
N GLN A 209 1.84 -3.19 -17.01
CA GLN A 209 1.63 -3.20 -18.48
C GLN A 209 0.28 -2.59 -18.88
N HIS A 210 -0.79 -2.81 -18.10
CA HIS A 210 -2.08 -2.18 -18.36
C HIS A 210 -1.95 -0.66 -18.25
N HIS A 211 -1.31 -0.15 -17.19
CA HIS A 211 -1.13 1.29 -16.99
C HIS A 211 -0.39 1.93 -18.18
N ALA A 212 0.69 1.30 -18.67
CA ALA A 212 1.43 1.77 -19.84
C ALA A 212 0.60 1.76 -21.13
N ALA A 213 -0.23 0.73 -21.32
CA ALA A 213 -1.08 0.59 -22.51
C ALA A 213 -2.29 1.55 -22.46
N ALA A 214 -2.91 1.71 -21.30
CA ALA A 214 -4.02 2.64 -21.07
C ALA A 214 -3.58 4.09 -21.32
N LEU A 215 -2.40 4.49 -20.81
CA LEU A 215 -1.84 5.83 -21.04
C LEU A 215 -1.64 6.14 -22.54
N ARG A 216 -1.21 5.15 -23.31
CA ARG A 216 -1.05 5.27 -24.76
C ARG A 216 -2.39 5.45 -25.46
N ALA A 217 -3.37 4.61 -25.13
CA ALA A 217 -4.72 4.64 -25.69
C ALA A 217 -5.59 5.80 -25.18
N TRP A 218 -5.11 6.59 -24.21
CA TRP A 218 -5.97 7.45 -23.39
C TRP A 218 -6.73 8.55 -24.18
N GLU A 219 -6.23 9.00 -25.35
CA GLU A 219 -6.97 9.96 -26.19
C GLU A 219 -8.01 9.31 -27.14
N ALA A 220 -8.02 7.98 -27.28
CA ALA A 220 -8.90 7.31 -28.23
C ALA A 220 -10.39 7.63 -27.97
N GLY A 221 -11.08 8.05 -29.03
CA GLY A 221 -12.48 8.49 -28.99
C GLY A 221 -12.68 9.96 -28.58
N SER A 222 -11.61 10.71 -28.28
CA SER A 222 -11.68 12.15 -28.02
C SER A 222 -11.73 12.98 -29.32
N ASN A 223 -11.86 14.31 -29.21
CA ASN A 223 -11.79 15.20 -30.37
C ASN A 223 -10.41 15.23 -31.04
N THR A 224 -9.34 14.77 -30.38
CA THR A 224 -7.96 14.70 -30.90
C THR A 224 -7.57 13.31 -31.43
N ASP A 225 -8.44 12.30 -31.27
CA ASP A 225 -8.29 10.95 -31.84
C ASP A 225 -9.65 10.23 -31.97
N LYS A 226 -10.54 10.79 -32.81
CA LYS A 226 -11.91 10.29 -33.01
C LYS A 226 -11.96 8.85 -33.50
N GLU A 227 -11.00 8.46 -34.35
CA GLU A 227 -10.92 7.13 -34.95
C GLU A 227 -10.23 6.11 -34.02
N GLY A 228 -9.73 6.54 -32.85
CA GLY A 228 -9.10 5.67 -31.86
C GLY A 228 -7.79 5.05 -32.32
N LYS A 229 -7.01 5.75 -33.15
CA LYS A 229 -5.73 5.23 -33.69
C LYS A 229 -4.72 4.96 -32.58
N SER A 230 -4.74 5.74 -31.50
CA SER A 230 -3.83 5.56 -30.35
C SER A 230 -4.08 4.25 -29.59
N ALA A 231 -5.30 3.71 -29.60
CA ALA A 231 -5.63 2.43 -28.98
C ALA A 231 -5.04 1.21 -29.73
N ALA A 232 -4.69 1.39 -31.02
CA ALA A 232 -4.16 0.33 -31.87
C ALA A 232 -2.61 0.24 -31.87
N GLN A 233 -1.92 1.18 -31.21
CA GLN A 233 -0.45 1.31 -31.27
C GLN A 233 0.31 0.57 -30.14
N GLY A 234 -0.35 -0.25 -29.32
CA GLY A 234 0.26 -0.94 -28.17
C GLY A 234 0.77 -2.35 -28.47
N LYS A 235 1.94 -2.72 -27.93
CA LYS A 235 2.32 -4.13 -27.72
C LYS A 235 1.50 -4.69 -26.54
N GLY A 236 0.31 -5.22 -26.85
CA GLY A 236 -0.69 -5.65 -25.87
C GLY A 236 -2.09 -5.47 -26.46
N SER A 237 -3.10 -6.16 -25.93
CA SER A 237 -4.48 -6.05 -26.41
C SER A 237 -4.95 -4.59 -26.49
N ALA A 238 -5.81 -4.28 -27.46
CA ALA A 238 -6.42 -2.96 -27.59
C ALA A 238 -7.05 -2.53 -26.26
N GLN A 239 -6.61 -1.37 -25.75
CA GLN A 239 -7.12 -0.81 -24.51
C GLN A 239 -8.25 0.18 -24.79
N ALA A 240 -9.21 0.25 -23.88
CA ALA A 240 -10.23 1.30 -23.93
C ALA A 240 -9.56 2.67 -23.82
N GLY A 241 -9.98 3.62 -24.66
CA GLY A 241 -9.58 5.02 -24.54
C GLY A 241 -10.31 5.73 -23.41
N GLN A 242 -9.89 6.97 -23.10
CA GLN A 242 -10.55 7.85 -22.15
C GLN A 242 -10.77 7.24 -20.74
N GLN A 243 -9.91 6.29 -20.36
CA GLN A 243 -9.89 5.76 -19.00
C GLN A 243 -9.57 6.87 -17.99
N PRO A 244 -10.12 6.81 -16.76
CA PRO A 244 -9.96 7.85 -15.75
C PRO A 244 -8.57 7.81 -15.08
N LEU A 245 -7.51 7.98 -15.85
CA LEU A 245 -6.12 7.97 -15.37
C LEU A 245 -5.75 9.30 -14.73
N MET A 246 -4.94 9.29 -13.68
CA MET A 246 -4.23 10.49 -13.20
C MET A 246 -2.74 10.31 -13.45
N ILE A 247 -2.13 11.24 -14.18
CA ILE A 247 -0.69 11.22 -14.49
C ILE A 247 -0.04 12.48 -13.93
N LEU A 248 0.97 12.26 -13.08
CA LEU A 248 1.86 13.30 -12.58
C LEU A 248 3.22 13.14 -13.29
N SER A 249 3.62 14.10 -14.11
CA SER A 249 4.88 14.07 -14.85
C SER A 249 5.67 15.35 -14.63
N ALA A 250 6.97 15.23 -14.36
CA ALA A 250 7.83 16.39 -14.21
C ALA A 250 9.24 16.14 -14.73
N ARG A 251 9.72 16.97 -15.67
CA ARG A 251 11.02 16.78 -16.33
C ARG A 251 12.23 16.98 -15.41
N ALA A 252 12.09 17.80 -14.37
CA ALA A 252 13.16 18.15 -13.45
C ALA A 252 12.99 17.52 -12.05
N GLY A 253 12.05 16.58 -11.91
CA GLY A 253 11.76 15.89 -10.64
C GLY A 253 10.40 16.24 -10.06
N LEU A 254 9.92 15.37 -9.17
CA LEU A 254 8.66 15.48 -8.44
C LEU A 254 8.94 15.18 -6.97
N ALA A 255 8.42 16.02 -6.07
CA ALA A 255 8.49 15.82 -4.63
C ALA A 255 7.08 15.75 -4.04
N ALA A 256 6.84 14.79 -3.16
CA ALA A 256 5.62 14.68 -2.37
C ALA A 256 5.98 14.82 -0.89
N THR A 257 5.57 15.91 -0.24
CA THR A 257 5.95 16.28 1.13
C THR A 257 4.75 16.68 1.96
N THR A 258 4.83 16.48 3.28
CA THR A 258 3.75 16.76 4.25
C THR A 258 4.35 16.85 5.65
N ASP A 259 3.81 17.71 6.51
CA ASP A 259 4.29 17.86 7.89
C ASP A 259 3.82 16.73 8.82
N ASN A 260 2.81 15.96 8.41
CA ASN A 260 2.23 14.90 9.23
C ASN A 260 2.47 13.50 8.61
N SER A 261 1.67 13.11 7.63
CA SER A 261 1.70 11.75 7.07
C SER A 261 1.45 11.72 5.57
N LEU A 262 2.15 10.80 4.89
CA LEU A 262 1.94 10.44 3.48
C LEU A 262 1.49 8.97 3.42
N THR A 263 0.33 8.72 2.83
CA THR A 263 -0.21 7.37 2.62
C THR A 263 -0.27 7.07 1.13
N LEU A 264 0.34 5.96 0.73
CA LEU A 264 0.20 5.37 -0.62
C LEU A 264 -0.55 4.04 -0.47
N ALA A 265 -1.70 3.92 -1.13
CA ALA A 265 -2.54 2.73 -1.07
C ALA A 265 -3.08 2.43 -2.47
N ALA A 266 -3.05 1.15 -2.85
CA ALA A 266 -3.61 0.66 -4.10
C ALA A 266 -4.41 -0.62 -3.82
N GLY A 267 -5.48 -0.85 -4.60
CA GLY A 267 -6.30 -2.04 -4.48
C GLY A 267 -5.69 -3.30 -5.11
N SER A 268 -4.73 -3.13 -6.02
CA SER A 268 -3.97 -4.22 -6.64
C SER A 268 -2.49 -4.13 -6.26
N ASN A 269 -1.73 -3.23 -6.91
CA ASN A 269 -0.28 -3.21 -6.86
C ASN A 269 0.27 -1.79 -6.62
N ILE A 270 1.41 -1.72 -5.92
CA ILE A 270 2.25 -0.51 -5.83
C ILE A 270 3.60 -0.84 -6.48
N ASP A 271 3.84 -0.29 -7.66
CA ASP A 271 5.11 -0.42 -8.36
C ASP A 271 6.06 0.75 -8.03
N GLN A 272 7.19 0.47 -7.39
CA GLN A 272 8.26 1.45 -7.12
C GLN A 272 9.47 1.13 -7.98
N VAL A 273 9.61 1.86 -9.10
CA VAL A 273 10.67 1.62 -10.08
C VAL A 273 11.59 2.82 -10.20
N ALA A 274 12.90 2.59 -10.07
CA ALA A 274 13.93 3.58 -10.33
C ALA A 274 14.99 2.97 -11.25
N GLN A 275 15.37 3.69 -12.32
CA GLN A 275 16.39 3.22 -13.26
C GLN A 275 17.81 3.13 -12.67
N ARG A 276 18.03 3.73 -11.51
CA ARG A 276 19.34 3.81 -10.87
C ARG A 276 19.29 3.28 -9.45
N ASP A 277 18.75 4.06 -8.52
CA ASP A 277 18.74 3.75 -7.09
C ASP A 277 17.33 3.94 -6.52
N LEU A 278 16.83 2.94 -5.76
CA LEU A 278 15.65 3.08 -4.91
C LEU A 278 16.13 3.22 -3.46
N ASN A 279 15.90 4.38 -2.85
CA ASN A 279 16.29 4.65 -1.47
C ASN A 279 15.06 4.73 -0.58
N GLN A 280 15.00 3.86 0.43
CA GLN A 280 13.99 3.90 1.48
C GLN A 280 14.67 4.17 2.82
N THR A 281 14.23 5.20 3.54
CA THR A 281 14.86 5.61 4.81
C THR A 281 13.80 5.95 5.83
N SER A 282 13.97 5.48 7.06
CA SER A 282 13.09 5.79 8.19
C SER A 282 13.92 6.19 9.40
N GLY A 283 13.48 7.24 10.10
CA GLY A 283 14.17 7.72 11.29
C GLY A 283 14.00 6.84 12.53
N ARG A 284 13.03 5.91 12.53
CA ARG A 284 12.73 5.08 13.73
C ARG A 284 12.51 3.62 13.43
N ARG A 285 11.58 3.28 12.53
CA ARG A 285 11.22 1.88 12.21
C ARG A 285 10.92 1.75 10.73
N TRP A 286 11.44 0.70 10.12
CA TRP A 286 11.02 0.22 8.82
C TRP A 286 10.33 -1.12 9.03
N LEU A 287 9.02 -1.16 8.75
CA LEU A 287 8.17 -2.34 8.95
C LEU A 287 7.65 -2.78 7.59
N HIS A 288 7.90 -4.03 7.22
CA HIS A 288 7.47 -4.61 5.95
C HIS A 288 6.71 -5.90 6.23
N ASN A 289 5.38 -5.77 6.40
CA ASN A 289 4.49 -6.88 6.70
C ASN A 289 3.88 -7.38 5.39
N VAL A 290 4.10 -8.65 5.05
CA VAL A 290 3.65 -9.24 3.78
C VAL A 290 2.83 -10.48 4.05
N GLY A 291 1.70 -10.62 3.36
CA GLY A 291 0.72 -11.67 3.64
C GLY A 291 1.03 -13.04 3.02
N GLN A 292 1.98 -13.13 2.08
CA GLN A 292 2.31 -14.37 1.37
C GLN A 292 3.83 -14.59 1.33
N HIS A 293 4.57 -13.83 0.51
CA HIS A 293 6.01 -14.06 0.29
C HIS A 293 6.82 -12.77 0.30
N ILE A 294 8.04 -12.84 0.83
CA ILE A 294 9.07 -11.81 0.64
C ILE A 294 10.16 -12.43 -0.24
N SER A 295 10.35 -11.90 -1.45
CA SER A 295 11.43 -12.30 -2.34
C SER A 295 12.43 -11.14 -2.52
N LEU A 296 13.68 -11.35 -2.07
CA LEU A 296 14.75 -10.36 -2.16
C LEU A 296 15.82 -10.84 -3.14
N PHE A 297 15.88 -10.19 -4.29
CA PHE A 297 16.78 -10.56 -5.39
C PHE A 297 17.75 -9.42 -5.71
N VAL A 298 19.02 -9.78 -5.93
CA VAL A 298 20.04 -8.82 -6.37
C VAL A 298 20.79 -9.41 -7.57
N ALA A 299 20.67 -8.75 -8.72
CA ALA A 299 21.44 -9.07 -9.92
C ALA A 299 22.42 -7.94 -10.25
N GLY A 300 23.50 -8.26 -10.96
CA GLY A 300 24.47 -7.28 -11.40
C GLY A 300 25.67 -7.89 -12.11
N VAL A 301 26.70 -7.07 -12.30
CA VAL A 301 27.96 -7.52 -12.88
C VAL A 301 28.66 -8.45 -11.89
N LYS A 302 29.18 -9.58 -12.39
CA LYS A 302 29.99 -10.54 -11.63
C LYS A 302 31.04 -9.81 -10.77
N ASP A 303 31.16 -10.23 -9.52
CA ASP A 303 32.06 -9.67 -8.49
C ASP A 303 31.73 -8.23 -8.00
N LYS A 304 30.60 -7.64 -8.43
CA LYS A 304 30.13 -6.32 -7.97
C LYS A 304 28.70 -6.33 -7.39
N VAL A 305 28.16 -7.52 -7.16
CA VAL A 305 26.83 -7.75 -6.61
C VAL A 305 26.93 -8.23 -5.17
N SER A 306 26.10 -7.70 -4.26
CA SER A 306 26.06 -8.15 -2.86
C SER A 306 24.71 -7.90 -2.22
N LEU A 307 24.23 -8.85 -1.41
CA LEU A 307 23.17 -8.64 -0.44
C LEU A 307 23.80 -8.42 0.94
N LYS A 308 23.38 -7.37 1.66
CA LYS A 308 23.88 -7.06 3.01
C LYS A 308 22.72 -6.87 3.98
N LEU A 309 22.70 -7.68 5.04
CA LEU A 309 21.78 -7.59 6.16
C LEU A 309 22.59 -7.34 7.42
N ILE A 310 22.67 -6.09 7.86
CA ILE A 310 23.60 -5.65 8.92
C ILE A 310 22.82 -4.88 9.99
N ALA A 311 22.89 -5.35 11.23
CA ALA A 311 22.51 -4.57 12.40
C ALA A 311 23.77 -4.01 13.06
N ALA A 312 23.92 -2.68 13.11
CA ALA A 312 25.07 -2.06 13.76
C ALA A 312 25.11 -2.30 15.27
N LYS A 313 23.93 -2.44 15.89
CA LYS A 313 23.71 -2.77 17.29
C LYS A 313 22.44 -3.60 17.41
N GLY A 314 22.34 -4.37 18.48
CA GLY A 314 21.16 -5.20 18.76
C GLY A 314 21.24 -6.59 18.12
N LYS A 315 20.24 -7.41 18.42
CA LYS A 315 20.15 -8.81 18.00
C LYS A 315 19.63 -8.89 16.56
N VAL A 316 20.28 -9.71 15.73
CA VAL A 316 19.70 -10.20 14.47
C VAL A 316 19.00 -11.52 14.76
N GLN A 317 17.76 -11.66 14.29
CA GLN A 317 16.95 -12.87 14.45
C GLN A 317 16.35 -13.25 13.10
N LEU A 318 16.58 -14.49 12.70
CA LEU A 318 16.03 -15.11 11.49
C LEU A 318 15.34 -16.40 11.93
N GLN A 319 14.08 -16.61 11.54
CA GLN A 319 13.28 -17.75 11.95
C GLN A 319 12.34 -18.18 10.82
N ALA A 320 12.29 -19.48 10.54
CA ALA A 320 11.17 -20.13 9.89
C ALA A 320 10.35 -20.80 11.01
N GLN A 321 9.21 -20.19 11.38
CA GLN A 321 8.50 -20.57 12.62
C GLN A 321 7.70 -21.87 12.48
N SER A 322 7.32 -22.23 11.25
CA SER A 322 6.51 -23.41 10.95
C SER A 322 7.07 -24.28 9.82
N ASP A 323 8.21 -23.90 9.23
CA ASP A 323 8.78 -24.56 8.06
C ASP A 323 10.31 -24.61 8.12
N ALA A 324 10.94 -25.18 7.10
CA ALA A 324 12.38 -25.32 6.97
C ALA A 324 13.08 -23.97 6.75
N MET A 325 14.36 -23.94 7.13
CA MET A 325 15.29 -22.86 6.79
C MET A 325 16.45 -23.45 6.01
N GLU A 326 16.79 -22.83 4.88
CA GLU A 326 17.93 -23.20 4.05
C GLU A 326 18.95 -22.05 3.99
N LEU A 327 20.25 -22.38 4.09
CA LEU A 327 21.37 -21.45 3.89
C LEU A 327 22.44 -22.12 3.03
N THR A 328 22.50 -21.73 1.76
CA THR A 328 23.35 -22.37 0.75
C THR A 328 24.24 -21.32 0.06
N ALA A 329 25.51 -21.67 -0.22
CA ALA A 329 26.42 -20.87 -1.03
C ALA A 329 27.22 -21.77 -1.98
N ASP A 330 27.49 -21.28 -3.20
CA ASP A 330 28.37 -21.95 -4.20
C ASP A 330 29.85 -21.95 -3.74
N LYS A 331 30.21 -21.02 -2.85
CA LYS A 331 31.52 -20.92 -2.22
C LYS A 331 31.37 -21.11 -0.71
N ASP A 332 32.35 -20.63 0.04
CA ASP A 332 32.42 -20.82 1.48
C ASP A 332 31.22 -20.23 2.22
N VAL A 333 30.66 -21.02 3.13
CA VAL A 333 29.78 -20.55 4.20
C VAL A 333 30.61 -20.37 5.45
N THR A 334 30.63 -19.17 6.03
CA THR A 334 31.36 -18.86 7.26
C THR A 334 30.39 -18.50 8.38
N VAL A 335 30.43 -19.25 9.48
CA VAL A 335 29.68 -18.95 10.72
C VAL A 335 30.68 -18.66 11.82
N THR A 336 30.61 -17.47 12.43
CA THR A 336 31.62 -17.03 13.39
C THR A 336 30.99 -16.24 14.55
N SER A 337 31.31 -16.65 15.78
CA SER A 337 31.18 -15.82 16.96
C SER A 337 32.57 -15.30 17.34
N CYS A 338 32.78 -13.98 17.29
CA CYS A 338 34.11 -13.40 17.49
C CYS A 338 34.54 -13.32 18.97
N LYS A 339 33.59 -13.46 19.91
CA LYS A 339 33.82 -13.24 21.34
C LYS A 339 33.32 -14.37 22.21
N ASP A 340 32.14 -14.88 21.90
CA ASP A 340 31.43 -15.84 22.75
C ASP A 340 31.37 -17.21 22.04
N SER A 341 30.21 -17.86 22.03
CA SER A 341 30.04 -19.21 21.51
C SER A 341 29.21 -19.28 20.22
N ILE A 342 29.31 -20.42 19.54
CA ILE A 342 28.35 -20.88 18.53
C ILE A 342 27.59 -22.06 19.15
N THR A 343 26.25 -22.01 19.10
CA THR A 343 25.37 -23.09 19.57
C THR A 343 24.58 -23.63 18.40
N ILE A 344 24.70 -24.94 18.15
CA ILE A 344 23.91 -25.68 17.17
C ILE A 344 23.13 -26.74 17.93
N ALA A 345 21.81 -26.67 17.88
CA ALA A 345 20.92 -27.58 18.58
C ALA A 345 19.79 -28.01 17.65
N ALA A 346 19.46 -29.30 17.67
CA ALA A 346 18.32 -29.88 16.98
C ALA A 346 17.60 -30.84 17.91
N LYS A 347 16.29 -31.05 17.69
CA LYS A 347 15.49 -31.99 18.47
C LYS A 347 15.80 -33.45 18.09
N GLU A 348 15.92 -33.71 16.79
CA GLU A 348 16.04 -35.08 16.26
C GLU A 348 17.48 -35.43 15.88
N GLU A 349 18.12 -34.61 15.03
CA GLU A 349 19.43 -34.95 14.45
C GLU A 349 20.26 -33.70 14.11
N ILE A 350 21.58 -33.80 14.32
CA ILE A 350 22.58 -32.92 13.70
C ILE A 350 23.51 -33.80 12.86
N LEU A 351 23.65 -33.47 11.57
CA LEU A 351 24.54 -34.13 10.63
C LEU A 351 25.53 -33.11 10.04
N LEU A 352 26.82 -33.39 10.20
CA LEU A 352 27.92 -32.65 9.58
C LEU A 352 28.62 -33.59 8.60
N ASN A 353 28.46 -33.38 7.31
CA ASN A 353 28.98 -34.27 6.28
C ASN A 353 29.79 -33.51 5.22
N VAL A 354 30.62 -34.25 4.49
CA VAL A 354 31.29 -33.75 3.29
C VAL A 354 31.04 -34.73 2.14
N GLY A 355 31.04 -34.23 0.90
CA GLY A 355 30.79 -35.05 -0.29
C GLY A 355 31.76 -36.23 -0.48
N GLY A 356 32.93 -36.18 0.15
CA GLY A 356 33.90 -37.28 0.20
C GLY A 356 33.53 -38.44 1.14
N GLY A 357 32.35 -38.39 1.79
CA GLY A 357 31.80 -39.49 2.58
C GLY A 357 32.17 -39.51 4.06
N ALA A 358 32.98 -38.57 4.56
CA ALA A 358 33.21 -38.41 5.99
C ALA A 358 32.06 -37.63 6.65
N TYR A 359 31.66 -38.03 7.86
CA TYR A 359 30.62 -37.34 8.61
C TYR A 359 30.73 -37.49 10.14
N ILE A 360 30.12 -36.54 10.85
CA ILE A 360 29.81 -36.60 12.28
C ILE A 360 28.29 -36.47 12.41
N ARG A 361 27.66 -37.39 13.12
CA ARG A 361 26.20 -37.41 13.33
C ARG A 361 25.88 -37.50 14.81
N MET A 362 24.91 -36.71 15.26
CA MET A 362 24.38 -36.76 16.62
C MET A 362 22.88 -37.03 16.55
N ALA A 363 22.43 -38.20 17.02
CA ALA A 363 21.03 -38.63 16.96
C ALA A 363 20.73 -39.68 18.04
N GLY A 364 19.53 -39.66 18.62
CA GLY A 364 19.09 -40.66 19.61
C GLY A 364 19.99 -40.78 20.85
N GLY A 365 20.69 -39.71 21.23
CA GLY A 365 21.68 -39.70 22.31
C GLY A 365 23.06 -40.28 21.95
N ASN A 366 23.26 -40.71 20.70
CA ASN A 366 24.52 -41.26 20.20
C ASN A 366 25.31 -40.23 19.39
N ILE A 367 26.63 -40.43 19.31
CA ILE A 367 27.54 -39.71 18.43
C ILE A 367 28.21 -40.73 17.50
N GLU A 368 28.04 -40.57 16.18
CA GLU A 368 28.72 -41.37 15.16
C GLU A 368 29.82 -40.53 14.48
N VAL A 369 31.02 -41.09 14.37
CA VAL A 369 32.16 -40.47 13.67
C VAL A 369 32.67 -41.47 12.64
N HIS A 370 32.25 -41.31 11.39
CA HIS A 370 32.58 -42.24 10.30
C HIS A 370 33.38 -41.53 9.19
N CYS A 371 34.37 -42.22 8.64
CA CYS A 371 35.04 -41.78 7.42
C CYS A 371 35.58 -42.98 6.61
N PRO A 372 35.68 -42.88 5.27
CA PRO A 372 36.31 -43.91 4.44
C PRO A 372 37.82 -44.05 4.66
N GLY A 373 38.47 -42.95 5.06
CA GLY A 373 39.91 -42.89 5.31
C GLY A 373 40.26 -43.07 6.78
N THR A 374 41.20 -42.26 7.25
CA THR A 374 41.67 -42.30 8.65
C THR A 374 40.96 -41.26 9.50
N VAL A 375 40.40 -41.68 10.64
CA VAL A 375 40.07 -40.77 11.74
C VAL A 375 41.35 -40.47 12.52
N SER A 376 41.91 -39.26 12.38
CA SER A 376 43.11 -38.84 13.14
C SER A 376 42.71 -38.01 14.35
N VAL A 377 42.93 -38.55 15.56
CA VAL A 377 42.69 -37.86 16.83
C VAL A 377 44.03 -37.52 17.46
N LYS A 378 44.29 -36.23 17.76
CA LYS A 378 45.56 -35.74 18.33
C LYS A 378 45.30 -35.02 19.64
N GLY A 379 45.99 -35.41 20.70
CA GLY A 379 45.91 -34.79 22.03
C GLY A 379 46.96 -35.38 22.98
N ALA A 380 47.26 -34.68 24.08
CA ALA A 380 48.17 -35.20 25.11
C ALA A 380 47.51 -36.25 26.01
N GLU A 381 46.18 -36.23 26.14
CA GLU A 381 45.39 -37.12 26.99
C GLU A 381 44.04 -37.46 26.31
N HIS A 382 43.56 -38.68 26.49
CA HIS A 382 42.25 -39.16 26.03
C HIS A 382 41.54 -39.90 27.17
N ASN A 383 40.72 -39.18 27.95
CA ASN A 383 40.00 -39.75 29.08
C ASN A 383 38.56 -40.15 28.66
N LEU A 384 38.22 -41.43 28.80
CA LEU A 384 36.91 -42.01 28.47
C LEU A 384 36.18 -42.43 29.75
N SER A 385 35.80 -41.46 30.58
CA SER A 385 35.29 -41.64 31.95
C SER A 385 33.82 -42.10 32.06
N GLY A 386 33.27 -42.72 31.02
CA GLY A 386 31.87 -43.12 30.95
C GLY A 386 30.92 -42.03 30.42
N PRO A 387 29.62 -42.36 30.24
CA PRO A 387 28.66 -41.46 29.59
C PRO A 387 28.26 -40.29 30.48
N ALA A 388 28.03 -39.13 29.86
CA ALA A 388 27.44 -37.95 30.47
C ALA A 388 26.30 -37.44 29.56
N SER A 389 25.42 -36.60 30.09
CA SER A 389 24.33 -36.01 29.31
C SER A 389 24.12 -34.53 29.65
N LEU A 390 23.75 -33.76 28.65
CA LEU A 390 23.29 -32.37 28.79
C LEU A 390 21.88 -32.29 28.21
N LYS A 391 20.88 -32.04 29.05
CA LYS A 391 19.51 -31.80 28.61
C LYS A 391 19.34 -30.30 28.36
N THR A 392 19.22 -29.92 27.10
CA THR A 392 18.82 -28.56 26.71
C THR A 392 17.31 -28.57 26.49
N ALA A 393 16.58 -27.63 27.08
CA ALA A 393 15.15 -27.48 26.80
C ALA A 393 14.97 -27.20 25.29
N PRO A 394 14.03 -27.85 24.60
CA PRO A 394 13.80 -27.58 23.19
C PRO A 394 13.39 -26.11 23.03
N ILE A 395 13.97 -25.43 22.04
CA ILE A 395 13.51 -24.11 21.64
C ILE A 395 12.10 -24.30 21.08
N SER A 396 11.08 -23.86 21.82
CA SER A 396 9.71 -23.80 21.30
C SER A 396 9.56 -22.54 20.47
N MET A 397 9.15 -22.72 19.21
CA MET A 397 8.68 -21.57 18.42
C MET A 397 7.33 -21.10 18.99
N PRO A 398 7.05 -19.78 18.93
CA PRO A 398 5.73 -19.29 19.30
C PRO A 398 4.68 -20.00 18.43
N LEU A 399 3.69 -20.59 19.10
CA LEU A 399 2.54 -21.17 18.43
C LEU A 399 1.56 -20.05 18.08
N PRO A 400 0.84 -20.14 16.95
CA PRO A 400 -0.26 -19.22 16.64
C PRO A 400 -1.25 -19.17 17.82
N GLN A 401 -1.68 -17.97 18.23
CA GLN A 401 -2.66 -17.82 19.32
C GLN A 401 -4.00 -18.50 19.00
N ASP A 402 -4.33 -18.63 17.71
CA ASP A 402 -5.57 -19.25 17.24
C ASP A 402 -5.47 -20.78 17.12
N MET A 403 -4.37 -21.37 17.61
CA MET A 403 -4.24 -22.82 17.64
C MET A 403 -5.22 -23.38 18.68
N VAL A 404 -6.38 -23.81 18.21
CA VAL A 404 -7.39 -24.49 19.02
C VAL A 404 -6.74 -25.70 19.65
N ARG A 405 -6.62 -25.66 20.98
CA ARG A 405 -6.14 -26.76 21.79
C ARG A 405 -7.35 -27.55 22.22
N TYR A 406 -7.44 -28.78 21.75
CA TYR A 406 -8.46 -29.70 22.24
C TYR A 406 -7.90 -30.35 23.50
N SER A 407 -8.46 -29.99 24.66
CA SER A 407 -8.30 -30.74 25.90
C SER A 407 -9.44 -31.75 25.97
N GLN A 408 -9.12 -33.02 26.25
CA GLN A 408 -10.13 -33.96 26.70
C GLN A 408 -9.91 -34.20 28.18
N LYS A 409 -10.90 -33.81 28.97
CA LYS A 409 -10.93 -33.99 30.41
C LYS A 409 -11.57 -35.34 30.71
N LEU A 410 -10.84 -36.23 31.39
CA LEU A 410 -11.42 -37.48 31.88
C LEU A 410 -11.90 -37.29 33.32
N ASP A 411 -13.22 -37.24 33.52
CA ASP A 411 -13.84 -37.22 34.85
C ASP A 411 -14.11 -38.66 35.30
N TRP A 412 -13.34 -39.12 36.29
CA TRP A 412 -13.42 -40.47 36.84
C TRP A 412 -14.71 -40.87 37.58
N PRO A 413 -15.61 -39.97 38.03
CA PRO A 413 -16.86 -40.36 38.72
C PRO A 413 -17.85 -41.16 37.87
N ASP A 414 -17.76 -41.10 36.54
CA ASP A 414 -18.70 -41.78 35.63
C ASP A 414 -18.36 -43.26 35.40
N PHE A 415 -17.19 -43.70 35.88
CA PHE A 415 -16.85 -45.13 35.89
C PHE A 415 -17.52 -45.80 37.11
N PRO A 416 -18.25 -46.92 36.92
CA PRO A 416 -18.78 -47.67 38.06
C PRO A 416 -17.63 -48.03 39.00
N LEU A 417 -17.73 -47.63 40.28
CA LEU A 417 -16.74 -47.96 41.32
C LEU A 417 -16.42 -49.47 41.40
N ALA A 418 -17.31 -50.33 40.91
CA ALA A 418 -17.14 -51.78 40.82
C ALA A 418 -16.11 -52.23 39.76
N TRP A 419 -15.76 -51.39 38.78
CA TRP A 419 -14.78 -51.67 37.72
C TRP A 419 -13.36 -51.22 38.07
N LEU A 420 -13.20 -50.49 39.17
CA LEU A 420 -11.90 -49.95 39.60
C LEU A 420 -11.34 -50.82 40.73
N PRO A 421 -10.39 -51.74 40.47
CA PRO A 421 -9.73 -52.51 41.53
C PRO A 421 -8.90 -51.56 42.40
N PHE A 422 -9.34 -51.33 43.64
CA PHE A 422 -8.70 -50.44 44.60
C PHE A 422 -7.37 -51.02 45.10
N SER A 423 -6.31 -50.90 44.32
CA SER A 423 -4.93 -51.01 44.83
C SER A 423 -3.94 -50.20 43.99
N ASN A 424 -3.44 -49.12 44.58
CA ASN A 424 -2.17 -48.42 44.34
C ASN A 424 -1.75 -48.14 42.88
N ALA A 425 -1.92 -46.87 42.49
CA ALA A 425 -1.32 -46.17 41.34
C ALA A 425 -1.64 -46.75 39.94
N PHE A 426 -2.57 -46.10 39.24
CA PHE A 426 -2.83 -46.35 37.83
C PHE A 426 -1.74 -45.70 36.95
N LYS A 427 -1.38 -46.37 35.86
CA LYS A 427 -0.73 -45.76 34.69
C LYS A 427 -1.79 -45.73 33.58
N SER A 428 -2.25 -44.55 33.20
CA SER A 428 -3.03 -44.37 31.97
C SER A 428 -2.17 -43.72 30.90
N SER A 429 -2.53 -43.97 29.64
CA SER A 429 -1.87 -43.37 28.48
C SER A 429 -2.93 -42.96 27.47
N SER A 430 -2.87 -41.70 27.04
CA SER A 430 -3.67 -41.22 25.91
C SER A 430 -2.91 -41.51 24.62
N LEU A 431 -3.62 -42.10 23.65
CA LEU A 431 -3.11 -42.45 22.34
C LEU A 431 -3.83 -41.60 21.28
N LEU A 432 -3.07 -41.09 20.33
CA LEU A 432 -3.58 -40.57 19.05
C LEU A 432 -2.94 -41.41 17.95
N GLU A 433 -3.76 -42.08 17.13
CA GLU A 433 -3.29 -42.97 16.06
C GLU A 433 -2.15 -43.92 16.48
N SER A 434 -2.26 -44.52 17.67
CA SER A 434 -1.26 -45.44 18.27
C SER A 434 0.02 -44.79 18.84
N GLN A 435 0.19 -43.46 18.77
CA GLN A 435 1.28 -42.74 19.43
C GLN A 435 0.89 -42.30 20.86
N GLN A 436 1.74 -42.61 21.84
CA GLN A 436 1.54 -42.23 23.24
C GLN A 436 1.86 -40.75 23.45
N LEU A 437 0.86 -39.95 23.86
CA LEU A 437 1.00 -38.50 24.03
C LEU A 437 1.61 -38.10 25.38
N ALA A 438 1.24 -38.78 26.47
CA ALA A 438 1.86 -38.61 27.81
C ALA A 438 1.47 -39.75 28.78
N PRO A 439 2.30 -40.09 29.79
CA PRO A 439 1.90 -40.93 30.91
C PRO A 439 1.07 -40.14 31.92
N LEU A 440 -0.12 -40.63 32.24
CA LEU A 440 -1.03 -40.07 33.24
C LEU A 440 -0.85 -40.84 34.57
N ARG A 441 -0.78 -40.11 35.70
CA ARG A 441 -0.68 -40.69 37.05
C ARG A 441 -1.94 -40.34 37.83
N ALA A 442 -2.65 -41.35 38.36
CA ALA A 442 -3.76 -41.14 39.28
C ALA A 442 -3.41 -41.68 40.68
N SER A 443 -3.82 -40.97 41.75
CA SER A 443 -3.65 -41.40 43.14
C SER A 443 -5.00 -41.48 43.89
N PRO A 444 -5.15 -42.33 44.91
CA PRO A 444 -6.44 -42.59 45.57
C PRO A 444 -7.05 -41.40 46.31
N SER A 445 -6.28 -40.34 46.59
CA SER A 445 -6.73 -39.18 47.37
C SER A 445 -7.04 -37.94 46.53
N GLN A 446 -6.93 -38.03 45.21
CA GLN A 446 -7.21 -36.91 44.31
C GLN A 446 -8.02 -37.44 43.12
N ALA A 447 -9.30 -37.07 43.06
CA ALA A 447 -10.07 -37.15 41.83
C ALA A 447 -9.54 -36.07 40.89
N GLU A 448 -8.37 -36.30 40.30
CA GLU A 448 -7.77 -35.37 39.36
C GLU A 448 -8.09 -35.75 37.93
N THR A 449 -8.41 -34.70 37.19
CA THR A 449 -8.81 -34.73 35.81
C THR A 449 -7.56 -34.70 34.95
N ALA A 450 -7.41 -35.71 34.11
CA ALA A 450 -6.33 -35.75 33.15
C ALA A 450 -6.73 -34.90 31.95
N SER A 451 -5.90 -33.92 31.58
CA SER A 451 -6.02 -33.21 30.31
C SER A 451 -4.89 -33.64 29.38
N ALA A 452 -5.23 -34.10 28.19
CA ALA A 452 -4.30 -34.31 27.10
C ALA A 452 -4.63 -33.30 26.00
N THR A 453 -3.62 -32.62 25.49
CA THR A 453 -3.80 -31.55 24.50
C THR A 453 -3.43 -32.06 23.10
N SER A 454 -4.39 -32.07 22.18
CA SER A 454 -4.16 -32.43 20.77
C SER A 454 -4.12 -31.19 19.86
N ARG A 455 -3.42 -31.35 18.72
CA ARG A 455 -3.42 -30.39 17.60
C ARG A 455 -4.51 -30.67 16.56
N THR A 456 -5.19 -31.81 16.67
CA THR A 456 -6.29 -32.25 15.81
C THR A 456 -7.56 -32.41 16.64
N GLU A 457 -8.72 -32.24 16.01
CA GLU A 457 -10.04 -32.48 16.63
C GLU A 457 -10.35 -33.97 16.84
N GLU A 458 -9.46 -34.85 16.37
CA GLU A 458 -9.61 -36.29 16.46
C GLU A 458 -9.69 -36.76 17.92
N LYS A 459 -10.64 -37.66 18.18
CA LYS A 459 -10.86 -38.24 19.50
C LYS A 459 -9.60 -38.97 19.97
N LEU A 460 -9.12 -38.60 21.16
CA LEU A 460 -8.06 -39.35 21.83
C LEU A 460 -8.63 -40.68 22.32
N THR A 461 -7.95 -41.77 22.01
CA THR A 461 -8.28 -43.07 22.60
C THR A 461 -7.55 -43.18 23.93
N HIS A 462 -8.30 -43.32 25.02
CA HIS A 462 -7.71 -43.48 26.35
C HIS A 462 -7.69 -44.95 26.74
N MET A 463 -6.51 -45.45 27.12
CA MET A 463 -6.36 -46.79 27.68
C MET A 463 -6.14 -46.73 29.19
N LEU A 464 -6.97 -47.46 29.94
CA LEU A 464 -6.83 -47.64 31.38
C LEU A 464 -6.22 -49.01 31.67
N MET A 465 -5.01 -49.05 32.23
CA MET A 465 -4.42 -50.32 32.65
C MET A 465 -4.93 -50.75 34.02
N LEU A 466 -5.77 -51.78 34.02
CA LEU A 466 -6.22 -52.49 35.21
C LEU A 466 -5.36 -53.75 35.39
N ASN A 467 -4.21 -53.58 36.04
CA ASN A 467 -3.29 -54.65 36.46
C ASN A 467 -2.33 -55.21 35.37
N ALA A 468 -1.21 -55.80 35.80
CA ALA A 468 0.04 -55.90 35.03
C ALA A 468 0.15 -56.99 33.93
N ASN A 469 -0.93 -57.65 33.51
CA ASN A 469 -0.88 -58.73 32.51
C ASN A 469 -1.73 -58.42 31.28
N TRP A 470 -1.14 -58.55 30.10
CA TRP A 470 -1.73 -58.18 28.80
C TRP A 470 -2.76 -59.21 28.34
N GLN A 471 -4.01 -58.80 28.22
CA GLN A 471 -4.97 -59.33 27.23
C GLN A 471 -5.72 -58.14 26.64
N MET A 472 -5.72 -58.00 25.31
CA MET A 472 -6.52 -57.01 24.61
C MET A 472 -7.99 -57.42 24.74
N GLU A 473 -8.73 -56.77 25.64
CA GLU A 473 -10.17 -56.67 25.51
C GLU A 473 -10.49 -55.25 25.02
N GLU A 474 -10.95 -55.16 23.77
CA GLU A 474 -11.47 -53.93 23.17
C GLU A 474 -12.79 -53.54 23.86
N GLY A 475 -12.67 -52.80 24.97
CA GLY A 475 -13.73 -51.95 25.48
C GLY A 475 -13.52 -50.53 24.96
N VAL A 476 -13.81 -50.28 23.67
CA VAL A 476 -13.80 -48.92 23.12
C VAL A 476 -15.01 -48.18 23.70
N ALA A 477 -14.77 -47.26 24.63
CA ALA A 477 -15.80 -46.38 25.15
C ALA A 477 -15.81 -45.11 24.28
N ASP A 478 -16.70 -45.09 23.29
CA ASP A 478 -16.87 -43.98 22.35
C ASP A 478 -17.78 -42.92 22.99
N TRP A 479 -17.23 -41.77 23.39
CA TRP A 479 -18.01 -40.71 24.03
C TRP A 479 -17.91 -39.38 23.28
N GLU A 480 -19.06 -38.72 23.17
CA GLU A 480 -19.29 -37.45 22.50
C GLU A 480 -19.49 -36.35 23.55
N GLU A 481 -18.41 -35.71 24.01
CA GLU A 481 -18.55 -34.39 24.62
C GLU A 481 -17.28 -33.57 24.38
N HIS A 482 -17.38 -32.65 23.43
CA HIS A 482 -16.37 -31.65 23.14
C HIS A 482 -16.66 -30.42 23.99
N THR A 483 -15.89 -30.17 25.03
CA THR A 483 -15.87 -28.86 25.68
C THR A 483 -14.72 -28.05 25.12
N LYS A 484 -15.04 -26.94 24.45
CA LYS A 484 -14.07 -25.92 24.05
C LYS A 484 -13.61 -25.20 25.32
N ASP A 485 -12.42 -25.52 25.82
CA ASP A 485 -11.82 -24.75 26.92
C ASP A 485 -11.41 -23.37 26.38
N GLU A 486 -12.23 -22.35 26.65
CA GLU A 486 -11.87 -20.94 26.54
C GLU A 486 -11.45 -20.41 27.91
N THR A 487 -10.20 -20.60 28.33
CA THR A 487 -9.62 -19.83 29.44
C THR A 487 -8.10 -19.74 29.29
N ASP A 488 -7.54 -18.53 29.14
CA ASP A 488 -7.06 -17.78 30.31
C ASP A 488 -6.49 -16.40 29.95
N ASP A 489 -6.80 -15.46 30.84
CA ASP A 489 -6.45 -14.04 30.90
C ASP A 489 -4.92 -13.79 30.89
N PRO A 490 -4.37 -12.91 30.03
CA PRO A 490 -2.91 -12.73 29.92
C PRO A 490 -2.25 -11.93 31.07
N ASP A 491 -2.97 -11.50 32.10
CA ASP A 491 -2.42 -10.71 33.22
C ASP A 491 -2.30 -11.49 34.53
N SER A 492 -1.47 -12.54 34.58
CA SER A 492 -0.87 -12.99 35.84
C SER A 492 0.52 -13.66 35.68
N ILE A 493 1.55 -12.81 35.71
CA ILE A 493 2.91 -12.91 36.31
C ILE A 493 3.90 -12.09 35.50
#